data_AF-A0A1E3W009-F1
#
_entry.id   AF-A0A1E3W009-F1
#
_cell.length_a   1.000
_cell.length_b   1.000
_cell.length_c   1.000
_cell.angle_alpha   90.00
_cell.angle_beta   90.00
_cell.angle_gamma   90.00
#
_symmetry.space_group_name_H-M   'P 1'
#
loop_
_entity.id
_entity.type
_entity.pdbx_description
1 polymer ?
#
loop_
_entity_poly.entity_id
_entity_poly.type
_entity_poly.pdbx_seq_one_letter_code
_entity_poly.pdbx_strand_id
1 'polypeptide(L)'
;MKIAHHPDRATLMSYAAGSLDEAFATVVATHLASCAECRSRIRETEEIGGNLLEAIDAVPLDAAAFERAMRRLNEPVETLVEPEQRKPSLSRPLARLVGGGLDDVAWKTVAPGVAMHRLPTSKAARGSLRLLKIAPGKKNSRTRSRRHGDHPGPYGILPRCVRTVRPR
;
A
#
# COMPACT_ATOMS: atom_id res chain seq x y z
N MET A 1 1.99 2.30 22.69
CA MET A 1 3.08 1.77 21.85
C MET A 1 3.61 2.91 20.99
N LYS A 2 4.91 3.22 21.03
CA LYS A 2 5.51 4.30 20.21
C LYS A 2 6.01 3.70 18.91
N ILE A 3 5.47 4.14 17.79
CA ILE A 3 5.97 3.77 16.46
C ILE A 3 7.20 4.64 16.20
N ALA A 4 8.36 4.01 15.95
CA ALA A 4 9.62 4.71 15.68
C ALA A 4 10.03 4.65 14.20
N HIS A 5 9.34 3.83 13.40
CA HIS A 5 9.61 3.64 11.99
C HIS A 5 8.38 4.00 11.18
N HIS A 6 8.56 4.95 10.27
CA HIS A 6 7.53 5.48 9.40
C HIS A 6 7.92 5.23 7.94
N PRO A 7 6.95 5.05 7.03
CA PRO A 7 7.21 5.18 5.61
C PRO A 7 7.88 6.52 5.32
N ASP A 8 8.81 6.52 4.37
CA ASP A 8 9.47 7.75 3.95
C ASP A 8 8.48 8.70 3.27
N ARG A 9 8.87 9.96 3.17
CA ARG A 9 8.01 11.02 2.63
C ARG A 9 7.62 10.80 1.16
N ALA A 10 8.50 10.23 0.34
CA ALA A 10 8.21 9.98 -1.06
C ALA A 10 7.17 8.86 -1.22
N THR A 11 7.24 7.84 -0.36
CA THR A 11 6.22 6.78 -0.29
C THR A 11 4.86 7.33 0.15
N LEU A 12 4.83 8.18 1.17
CA LEU A 12 3.58 8.83 1.62
C LEU A 12 2.98 9.75 0.54
N MET A 13 3.82 10.53 -0.14
CA MET A 13 3.41 11.36 -1.28
C MET A 13 2.81 10.51 -2.41
N SER A 14 3.49 9.42 -2.79
CA SER A 14 3.01 8.51 -3.83
C SER A 14 1.69 7.83 -3.46
N TYR A 15 1.50 7.55 -2.16
CA TYR A 15 0.23 7.03 -1.65
C TYR A 15 -0.89 8.06 -1.77
N ALA A 16 -0.67 9.30 -1.30
CA ALA A 16 -1.66 10.38 -1.40
C ALA A 16 -2.02 10.72 -2.85
N ALA A 17 -1.04 10.69 -3.75
CA ALA A 17 -1.24 10.90 -5.19
C ALA A 17 -1.93 9.72 -5.91
N GLY A 18 -2.18 8.60 -5.22
CA GLY A 18 -2.79 7.40 -5.82
C GLY A 18 -1.90 6.66 -6.83
N SER A 19 -0.61 6.97 -6.89
CA SER A 19 0.34 6.40 -7.87
C SER A 19 1.10 5.16 -7.37
N LEU A 20 0.91 4.81 -6.09
CA LEU A 20 1.58 3.68 -5.44
C LEU A 20 0.96 2.34 -5.89
N ASP A 21 1.80 1.35 -6.16
CA ASP A 21 1.34 -0.01 -6.49
C ASP A 21 0.46 -0.59 -5.37
N GLU A 22 -0.58 -1.34 -5.73
CA GLU A 22 -1.59 -1.88 -4.81
C GLU A 22 -0.99 -2.61 -3.60
N ALA A 23 0.07 -3.40 -3.81
CA ALA A 23 0.71 -4.13 -2.72
C ALA A 23 1.33 -3.17 -1.70
N PHE A 24 2.00 -2.12 -2.17
CA PHE A 24 2.60 -1.10 -1.31
C PHE A 24 1.55 -0.18 -0.69
N ALA A 25 0.52 0.20 -1.46
CA ALA A 25 -0.61 0.99 -0.97
C ALA A 25 -1.31 0.29 0.20
N THR A 26 -1.47 -1.03 0.13
CA THR A 26 -2.06 -1.82 1.23
C THR A 26 -1.19 -1.78 2.49
N VAL A 27 0.13 -1.86 2.35
CA VAL A 27 1.07 -1.76 3.49
C VAL A 27 1.00 -0.37 4.13
N VAL A 28 0.99 0.69 3.32
CA VAL A 28 0.85 2.07 3.82
C VAL A 28 -0.49 2.24 4.53
N ALA A 29 -1.60 1.82 3.92
CA ALA A 29 -2.93 1.90 4.52
C ALA A 29 -3.02 1.15 5.86
N THR A 30 -2.37 0.00 5.97
CA THR A 30 -2.25 -0.79 7.21
C THR A 30 -1.51 -0.01 8.30
N HIS A 31 -0.43 0.67 7.94
CA HIS A 31 0.32 1.53 8.86
C HIS A 31 -0.50 2.76 9.30
N LEU A 32 -1.24 3.38 8.38
CA LEU A 32 -2.12 4.52 8.68
C LEU A 32 -3.22 4.17 9.66
N ALA A 33 -3.68 2.91 9.69
CA ALA A 33 -4.68 2.47 10.66
C ALA A 33 -4.19 2.58 12.12
N SER A 34 -2.88 2.49 12.36
CA SER A 34 -2.28 2.51 13.71
C SER A 34 -1.38 3.71 13.99
N CYS A 35 -1.02 4.52 12.99
CA CYS A 35 -0.10 5.65 13.15
C CYS A 35 -0.78 7.01 12.89
N ALA A 36 -0.97 7.81 13.95
CA ALA A 36 -1.54 9.17 13.84
C ALA A 36 -0.61 10.16 13.12
N GLU A 37 0.71 10.06 13.34
CA GLU A 37 1.70 10.91 12.70
C GLU A 37 1.69 10.78 11.17
N CYS A 38 1.66 9.54 10.66
CA CYS A 38 1.59 9.32 9.22
C CYS A 38 0.23 9.76 8.63
N ARG A 39 -0.87 9.71 9.40
CA ARG A 39 -2.15 10.29 8.96
C ARG A 39 -2.07 11.81 8.84
N SER A 40 -1.38 12.50 9.74
CA SER A 40 -1.14 13.95 9.63
C SER A 40 -0.37 14.29 8.35
N ARG A 41 0.73 13.59 8.10
CA ARG A 41 1.57 13.81 6.90
C ARG A 41 0.83 13.57 5.58
N ILE A 42 -0.08 12.58 5.56
CA ILE A 42 -0.93 12.34 4.40
C ILE A 42 -1.91 13.50 4.20
N ARG A 43 -2.56 13.99 5.26
CA ARG A 43 -3.47 15.15 5.17
C ARG A 43 -2.77 16.38 4.61
N GLU A 44 -1.58 16.71 5.11
CA GLU A 44 -0.75 17.81 4.59
C GLU A 44 -0.47 17.65 3.09
N THR A 45 -0.32 16.42 2.61
CA THR A 45 -0.08 16.13 1.19
C THR A 45 -1.37 16.21 0.37
N GLU A 46 -2.49 15.72 0.91
CA GLU A 46 -3.82 15.80 0.29
C GLU A 46 -4.29 17.25 0.17
N GLU A 47 -3.96 18.13 1.12
CA GLU A 47 -4.24 19.57 1.04
C GLU A 47 -3.57 20.23 -0.18
N ILE A 48 -2.33 19.84 -0.50
CA ILE A 48 -1.66 20.29 -1.73
C ILE A 48 -2.44 19.81 -2.96
N GLY A 49 -2.86 18.54 -2.97
CA GLY A 49 -3.68 17.96 -4.03
C GLY A 49 -5.03 18.67 -4.19
N GLY A 50 -5.65 19.07 -3.08
CA GLY A 50 -6.89 19.86 -3.06
C GLY A 50 -6.70 21.22 -3.71
N ASN A 51 -5.67 21.96 -3.32
CA ASN A 51 -5.35 23.26 -3.92
C ASN A 51 -5.06 23.14 -5.44
N LEU A 52 -4.36 22.08 -5.86
CA LEU A 52 -4.13 21.80 -7.27
C LEU A 52 -5.44 21.50 -8.00
N LEU A 53 -6.35 20.73 -7.39
CA LEU A 53 -7.65 20.42 -7.97
C LEU A 53 -8.53 21.66 -8.14
N GLU A 54 -8.52 22.58 -7.17
CA GLU A 54 -9.23 23.85 -7.24
C GLU A 54 -8.71 24.79 -8.34
N ALA A 55 -7.42 24.69 -8.68
CA ALA A 55 -6.78 25.52 -9.69
C ALA A 55 -6.94 24.99 -11.13
N ILE A 56 -7.49 23.80 -11.33
CA ILE A 56 -7.69 23.22 -12.66
C ILE A 56 -8.97 23.79 -13.30
N ASP A 57 -8.90 24.09 -14.60
CA ASP A 57 -10.06 24.52 -15.37
C ASP A 57 -11.17 23.47 -15.34
N ALA A 58 -12.39 23.91 -15.06
CA ALA A 58 -13.54 23.04 -15.05
C ALA A 58 -13.79 22.46 -16.46
N VAL A 59 -13.94 21.14 -16.51
CA VAL A 59 -14.34 20.44 -17.74
C VAL A 59 -15.85 20.22 -17.70
N PRO A 60 -16.62 20.69 -18.71
CA PRO A 60 -18.06 20.52 -18.72
C PRO A 60 -18.45 19.04 -18.73
N LEU A 61 -19.41 18.70 -17.89
CA LEU A 61 -20.05 17.39 -17.86
C LEU A 61 -21.35 17.43 -18.66
N ASP A 62 -21.89 16.25 -18.98
CA ASP A 62 -23.22 16.10 -19.55
C ASP A 62 -24.30 16.76 -18.65
N ALA A 63 -25.25 17.47 -19.24
CA ALA A 63 -26.24 18.26 -18.51
C ALA A 63 -27.12 17.42 -17.56
N ALA A 64 -27.32 16.13 -17.85
CA ALA A 64 -28.07 15.23 -17.01
C ALA A 64 -27.20 14.48 -15.98
N ALA A 65 -25.89 14.75 -15.90
CA ALA A 65 -24.98 14.09 -14.96
C ALA A 65 -25.37 14.30 -13.50
N PHE A 66 -25.77 15.53 -13.13
CA PHE A 66 -26.23 15.85 -11.79
C PHE A 66 -27.50 15.06 -11.42
N GLU A 67 -28.52 15.10 -12.26
CA GLU A 67 -29.78 14.38 -12.06
C GLU A 67 -29.59 12.85 -11.98
N ARG A 68 -28.70 12.29 -12.81
CA ARG A 68 -28.34 10.86 -12.72
C ARG A 68 -27.68 10.52 -11.39
N ALA A 69 -26.78 11.37 -10.88
CA ALA A 69 -26.12 11.16 -9.59
C ALA A 69 -27.11 11.28 -8.42
N MET A 70 -27.98 12.28 -8.43
CA MET A 70 -29.00 12.49 -7.39
C MET A 70 -30.03 11.36 -7.34
N ARG A 71 -30.44 10.83 -8.50
CA ARG A 71 -31.34 9.67 -8.56
C ARG A 71 -30.74 8.44 -7.89
N ARG A 72 -29.46 8.17 -8.15
CA ARG A 72 -28.72 7.05 -7.54
C ARG A 72 -28.62 7.12 -6.02
N LEU A 73 -28.58 8.32 -5.43
CA LEU A 73 -28.59 8.48 -3.98
C LEU A 73 -29.93 8.08 -3.33
N ASN A 74 -31.02 8.16 -4.10
CA ASN A 74 -32.36 7.81 -3.64
C ASN A 74 -32.76 6.35 -3.95
N GLU A 75 -31.93 5.62 -4.68
CA GLU A 75 -32.14 4.20 -4.91
C GLU A 75 -32.00 3.45 -3.58
N PRO A 76 -32.94 2.55 -3.24
CA PRO A 76 -32.84 1.77 -2.01
C PRO A 76 -31.57 0.92 -2.07
N VAL A 77 -30.67 1.15 -1.12
CA VAL A 77 -29.46 0.34 -0.97
C VAL A 77 -29.86 -0.96 -0.29
N GLU A 78 -29.64 -2.10 -0.95
CA GLU A 78 -29.74 -3.40 -0.27
C GLU A 78 -28.84 -3.38 0.96
N THR A 79 -29.40 -3.78 2.10
CA THR A 79 -28.80 -3.71 3.44
C THR A 79 -27.30 -3.95 3.39
N LEU A 80 -26.51 -2.91 3.67
CA LEU A 80 -25.07 -3.05 3.85
C LEU A 80 -24.85 -4.12 4.91
N VAL A 81 -24.15 -5.20 4.56
CA VAL A 81 -23.75 -6.24 5.51
C VAL A 81 -23.15 -5.54 6.72
N GLU A 82 -23.81 -5.71 7.87
CA GLU A 82 -23.35 -5.19 9.15
C GLU A 82 -21.87 -5.55 9.28
N PRO A 83 -20.95 -4.60 9.52
CA PRO A 83 -19.53 -4.92 9.57
C PRO A 83 -19.30 -6.00 10.62
N GLU A 84 -19.03 -7.21 10.13
CA GLU A 84 -18.82 -8.42 10.93
C GLU A 84 -17.90 -8.10 12.11
N GLN A 85 -18.31 -8.52 13.31
CA GLN A 85 -17.67 -8.18 14.57
C GLN A 85 -16.15 -8.32 14.43
N ARG A 86 -15.48 -7.17 14.42
CA ARG A 86 -14.06 -7.07 14.06
C ARG A 86 -13.23 -7.88 15.03
N LYS A 87 -12.54 -8.91 14.53
CA LYS A 87 -11.42 -9.50 15.27
C LYS A 87 -10.34 -8.41 15.43
N PRO A 88 -9.92 -8.04 16.65
CA PRO A 88 -9.02 -6.91 16.89
C PRO A 88 -7.58 -7.13 16.39
N SER A 89 -7.27 -8.33 15.87
CA SER A 89 -5.92 -8.73 15.48
C SER A 89 -5.44 -8.15 14.14
N LEU A 90 -6.33 -7.60 13.30
CA LEU A 90 -5.99 -7.07 11.98
C LEU A 90 -6.52 -5.65 11.74
N SER A 91 -5.72 -4.84 11.02
CA SER A 91 -6.19 -3.55 10.52
C SER A 91 -7.22 -3.72 9.41
N ARG A 92 -8.11 -2.74 9.24
CA ARG A 92 -9.21 -2.80 8.26
C ARG A 92 -8.75 -3.12 6.82
N PRO A 93 -7.66 -2.55 6.28
CA PRO A 93 -7.17 -2.91 4.95
C PRO A 93 -6.75 -4.38 4.83
N LEU A 94 -6.09 -4.93 5.84
CA LEU A 94 -5.67 -6.35 5.83
C LEU A 94 -6.84 -7.30 6.08
N ALA A 95 -7.76 -6.96 6.99
CA ALA A 95 -8.91 -7.80 7.31
C ALA A 95 -9.75 -8.13 6.07
N ARG A 96 -9.91 -7.15 5.16
CA ARG A 96 -10.62 -7.34 3.87
C ARG A 96 -9.92 -8.34 2.94
N LEU A 97 -8.60 -8.40 2.96
CA LEU A 97 -7.82 -9.29 2.08
C LEU A 97 -7.66 -10.70 2.66
N VAL A 98 -7.72 -10.83 3.98
CA VAL A 98 -7.65 -12.12 4.68
C VAL A 98 -9.02 -12.79 4.75
N GLY A 99 -10.11 -12.02 4.81
CA GLY A 99 -11.47 -12.55 4.96
C GLY A 99 -11.77 -13.08 6.38
N GLY A 100 -10.99 -12.69 7.38
CA GLY A 100 -11.09 -13.20 8.75
C GLY A 100 -9.95 -12.72 9.65
N GLY A 101 -9.57 -13.55 10.63
CA GLY A 101 -8.43 -13.31 11.52
C GLY A 101 -7.14 -13.97 11.05
N LEU A 102 -6.04 -13.71 11.76
CA LEU A 102 -4.73 -14.34 11.48
C LEU A 102 -4.75 -15.88 11.64
N ASP A 103 -5.66 -16.40 12.45
CA ASP A 103 -5.82 -17.84 12.70
C ASP A 103 -6.47 -18.56 11.50
N ASP A 104 -7.24 -17.82 10.71
CA ASP A 104 -7.96 -18.33 9.53
C ASP A 104 -7.05 -18.35 8.27
N VAL A 105 -5.81 -17.85 8.39
CA VAL A 105 -4.86 -17.77 7.28
C VAL A 105 -4.29 -19.15 6.95
N ALA A 106 -4.43 -19.58 5.69
CA ALA A 106 -3.82 -20.80 5.16
C ALA A 106 -2.29 -20.64 4.99
N TRP A 107 -1.54 -20.84 6.06
CA TRP A 107 -0.08 -20.71 6.10
C TRP A 107 0.63 -21.82 5.31
N LYS A 108 1.57 -21.44 4.44
CA LYS A 108 2.49 -22.37 3.77
C LYS A 108 3.89 -22.27 4.37
N THR A 109 4.37 -23.36 4.96
CA THR A 109 5.75 -23.43 5.49
C THR A 109 6.76 -23.31 4.35
N VAL A 110 7.73 -22.39 4.49
CA VAL A 110 8.79 -22.16 3.50
C VAL A 110 10.19 -22.52 4.03
N ALA A 111 10.38 -22.48 5.34
CA ALA A 111 11.59 -22.91 6.03
C ALA A 111 11.28 -23.26 7.50
N PRO A 112 12.16 -23.96 8.23
CA PRO A 112 11.95 -24.25 9.64
C PRO A 112 11.71 -22.98 10.47
N GLY A 113 10.49 -22.83 11.00
CA GLY A 113 10.07 -21.66 11.76
C GLY A 113 9.70 -20.42 10.91
N VAL A 114 9.54 -20.57 9.59
CA VAL A 114 9.04 -19.51 8.70
C VAL A 114 7.91 -20.05 7.82
N ALA A 115 6.75 -19.42 7.90
CA ALA A 115 5.62 -19.67 7.03
C ALA A 115 5.18 -18.39 6.32
N MET A 116 4.57 -18.55 5.16
CA MET A 116 4.14 -17.45 4.30
C MET A 116 2.73 -17.70 3.76
N HIS A 117 1.99 -16.63 3.56
CA HIS A 117 0.72 -16.64 2.85
C HIS A 117 0.70 -15.48 1.86
N ARG A 118 0.28 -15.74 0.61
CA ARG A 118 0.18 -14.70 -0.42
C ARG A 118 -1.22 -14.12 -0.35
N LEU A 119 -1.32 -12.80 -0.22
CA LEU A 119 -2.59 -12.11 -0.28
C LEU A 119 -2.96 -11.84 -1.74
N PRO A 120 -4.26 -11.92 -2.10
CA PRO A 120 -4.71 -11.58 -3.43
C PRO A 120 -4.48 -10.09 -3.70
N THR A 121 -4.04 -9.80 -4.92
CA THR A 121 -3.92 -8.44 -5.47
C THR A 121 -4.58 -8.43 -6.85
N SER A 122 -4.99 -7.26 -7.33
CA SER A 122 -5.56 -7.13 -8.67
C SER A 122 -4.58 -7.57 -9.76
N LYS A 123 -5.11 -7.85 -10.96
CA LYS A 123 -4.29 -8.18 -12.14
C LYS A 123 -3.39 -7.03 -12.59
N ALA A 124 -3.75 -5.79 -12.24
CA ALA A 124 -2.97 -4.60 -12.57
C ALA A 124 -1.81 -4.37 -11.58
N ALA A 125 -1.79 -5.06 -10.44
CA ALA A 125 -0.70 -4.97 -9.48
C ALA A 125 0.61 -5.47 -10.08
N ARG A 126 1.65 -4.65 -9.97
CA ARG A 126 3.02 -4.96 -10.37
C ARG A 126 3.78 -5.67 -9.23
N GLY A 127 3.38 -5.41 -7.98
CA GLY A 127 3.95 -6.01 -6.78
C GLY A 127 3.27 -7.31 -6.36
N SER A 128 3.83 -7.94 -5.32
CA SER A 128 3.17 -9.05 -4.63
C SER A 128 3.09 -8.78 -3.13
N LEU A 129 1.92 -9.02 -2.54
CA LEU A 129 1.68 -8.84 -1.12
C LEU A 129 1.67 -10.20 -0.40
N ARG A 130 2.41 -10.30 0.71
CA ARG A 130 2.56 -11.55 1.46
C ARG A 130 2.59 -11.29 2.96
N LEU A 131 1.91 -12.16 3.71
CA LEU A 131 2.07 -12.29 5.16
C LEU A 131 3.23 -13.25 5.45
N LEU A 132 4.01 -12.91 6.47
CA LEU A 132 5.14 -13.70 6.95
C LEU A 132 4.90 -14.02 8.43
N LYS A 133 4.96 -15.30 8.79
CA LYS A 133 4.96 -15.79 10.17
C LYS A 133 6.33 -16.34 10.49
N ILE A 134 7.05 -15.68 11.40
CA ILE A 134 8.44 -16.00 11.74
C ILE A 134 8.51 -16.34 13.23
N ALA A 135 9.01 -17.52 13.55
CA ALA A 135 9.23 -17.95 14.93
C ALA A 135 10.37 -17.13 15.59
N PRO A 136 10.32 -16.89 16.91
CA PRO A 136 11.37 -16.17 17.62
C PRO A 136 12.78 -16.74 17.37
N GLY A 137 13.78 -15.87 17.29
CA GLY A 137 15.19 -16.25 17.11
C GLY A 137 15.58 -16.76 15.71
N LYS A 138 14.64 -16.86 14.77
CA LYS A 138 14.95 -17.21 13.37
C LYS A 138 15.43 -15.98 12.60
N LYS A 139 16.61 -16.10 11.97
CA LYS A 139 17.13 -15.11 11.03
C LYS A 139 16.51 -15.38 9.66
N ASN A 140 15.97 -14.36 9.00
CA ASN A 140 15.61 -14.50 7.60
C ASN A 140 16.89 -14.81 6.81
N SER A 141 16.86 -15.82 5.94
CA SER A 141 17.94 -15.99 4.96
C SER A 141 17.97 -14.70 4.15
N ARG A 142 19.15 -14.08 4.00
CA ARG A 142 19.30 -12.88 3.18
C ARG A 142 18.76 -13.19 1.79
N THR A 143 17.54 -12.75 1.49
CA THR A 143 17.04 -12.69 0.12
C THR A 143 17.95 -11.70 -0.58
N ARG A 144 18.87 -12.19 -1.41
CA ARG A 144 19.58 -11.35 -2.38
C ARG A 144 18.48 -10.60 -3.14
N SER A 145 18.34 -9.31 -2.89
CA SER A 145 17.54 -8.45 -3.73
C SER A 145 18.14 -8.57 -5.14
N ARG A 146 17.50 -9.36 -6.01
CA ARG A 146 17.72 -9.21 -7.45
C ARG A 146 17.27 -7.79 -7.74
N ARG A 147 18.24 -6.88 -7.92
CA ARG A 147 17.97 -5.52 -8.39
C ARG A 147 17.14 -5.66 -9.65
N HIS A 148 15.92 -5.14 -9.62
CA HIS A 148 15.12 -4.97 -10.81
C HIS A 148 15.69 -3.74 -11.51
N GLY A 149 16.58 -3.97 -12.46
CA GLY A 149 17.34 -2.91 -13.11
C GLY A 149 18.35 -3.52 -14.07
N ASP A 150 17.83 -4.04 -15.19
CA ASP A 150 18.57 -4.15 -16.46
C ASP A 150 17.54 -4.19 -17.59
N HIS A 151 16.96 -3.03 -17.88
CA HIS A 151 16.43 -2.75 -19.20
C HIS A 151 17.36 -1.70 -19.83
N PRO A 152 18.17 -2.05 -20.84
CA PRO A 152 18.96 -1.05 -21.54
C PRO A 152 18.03 -0.22 -22.41
N GLY A 153 17.75 1.01 -21.96
CA GLY A 153 17.23 2.05 -22.85
C GLY A 153 18.26 2.41 -23.92
N PRO A 154 17.84 2.92 -25.09
CA PRO A 154 18.69 3.04 -26.30
C PRO A 154 19.81 4.10 -26.22
N TYR A 155 20.05 4.72 -25.07
CA TYR A 155 21.10 5.71 -24.89
C TYR A 155 22.06 5.24 -23.79
N GLY A 156 23.10 4.51 -24.21
CA GLY A 156 24.15 4.01 -23.34
C GLY A 156 25.01 5.13 -22.77
N ILE A 157 24.93 5.35 -21.47
CA ILE A 157 25.96 6.04 -20.69
C ILE A 157 26.28 5.15 -19.48
N LEU A 158 27.43 4.50 -19.51
CA LEU A 158 27.96 3.69 -18.43
C LEU A 158 28.32 4.59 -17.23
N PRO A 159 27.79 4.34 -16.01
CA PRO A 159 28.34 4.98 -14.83
C PRO A 159 29.67 4.32 -14.46
N ARG A 160 30.77 5.06 -14.66
CA ARG A 160 32.11 4.74 -14.14
C ARG A 160 32.02 4.49 -12.62
N CYS A 161 32.38 3.27 -12.21
CA CYS A 161 32.62 2.93 -10.81
C CYS A 161 33.73 3.81 -10.20
N VAL A 162 33.35 4.80 -9.38
CA VAL A 162 34.29 5.46 -8.47
C VAL A 162 34.46 4.58 -7.24
N ARG A 163 35.56 3.83 -7.21
CA ARG A 163 36.00 3.04 -6.06
C ARG A 163 36.62 4.01 -5.05
N THR A 164 35.92 4.31 -3.96
CA THR A 164 36.46 5.14 -2.88
C THR A 164 37.55 4.37 -2.12
N VAL A 165 38.74 4.97 -2.07
CA VAL A 165 39.90 4.52 -1.29
C VAL A 165 39.67 4.88 0.19
N ARG A 166 39.81 3.92 1.10
CA ARG A 166 39.88 4.16 2.55
C ARG A 166 41.29 4.65 2.93
N PRO A 167 41.44 5.68 3.78
CA PRO A 167 42.69 5.90 4.51
C PRO A 167 42.72 5.06 5.81
N ARG A 168 43.96 4.84 6.29
CA ARG A 168 44.36 3.96 7.40
C ARG A 168 43.85 4.41 8.76
#